data_AF-A0A936H7A6-F1
#
_entry.id   AF-A0A936H7A6-F1
#
_cell.length_a   1.000
_cell.length_b   1.000
_cell.length_c   1.000
_cell.angle_alpha   90.00
_cell.angle_beta   90.00
_cell.angle_gamma   90.00
#
_symmetry.space_group_name_H-M   'P 1'
#
loop_
_entity.id
_entity.type
_entity.pdbx_description
1 polymer ?
#
loop_
_entity_poly.entity_id
_entity_poly.type
_entity_poly.pdbx_seq_one_letter_code
_entity_poly.pdbx_strand_id
1 'polypeptide(L)'
;MQFFSVIPVFWREDFGLNEAQIGSLLAMNGLIIAFVEMPLVFRLEGRVEKVVLVSIGAGMIGLSFLVYNVVSGVFLASVLSILLVTIGEMLNFPFANSLVLGRSGPSNRGQYMALYAMGFSVAHILSPVIGMQVAGTLGYPTLWYLLIGLTAISLAGFLLLRQRLLPRPNEPA
;
A
#
# COMPACT_ATOMS: atom_id res chain seq x y z
N MET A 1 -3.36 4.70 2.71
CA MET A 1 -3.95 5.91 3.35
C MET A 1 -5.15 6.44 2.59
N GLN A 2 -5.02 6.71 1.28
CA GLN A 2 -6.16 7.16 0.45
C GLN A 2 -7.41 6.26 0.53
N PHE A 3 -7.21 4.98 0.83
CA PHE A 3 -8.25 3.98 1.02
C PHE A 3 -9.28 4.32 2.12
N PHE A 4 -8.88 4.99 3.19
CA PHE A 4 -9.78 5.37 4.29
C PHE A 4 -10.35 6.79 4.16
N SER A 5 -9.90 7.57 3.18
CA SER A 5 -10.27 8.97 3.03
C SER A 5 -10.91 9.28 1.68
N VAL A 6 -10.14 9.20 0.60
CA VAL A 6 -10.57 9.67 -0.73
C VAL A 6 -11.38 8.61 -1.49
N ILE A 7 -11.08 7.32 -1.32
CA ILE A 7 -11.78 6.25 -2.03
C ILE A 7 -13.26 6.13 -1.64
N PRO A 8 -13.65 6.19 -0.34
CA PRO A 8 -15.06 6.19 0.04
C PRO A 8 -15.84 7.38 -0.52
N VAL A 9 -15.20 8.56 -0.59
CA VAL A 9 -15.80 9.77 -1.19
C VAL A 9 -16.00 9.59 -2.69
N PHE A 10 -14.98 9.10 -3.40
CA PHE A 10 -15.07 8.73 -4.81
C PHE A 10 -16.20 7.73 -5.08
N TRP A 11 -16.30 6.67 -4.26
CA TRP A 11 -17.35 5.66 -4.37
C TRP A 11 -18.76 6.24 -4.25
N ARG A 12 -18.93 7.25 -3.40
CA ARG A 12 -20.19 7.95 -3.21
C ARG A 12 -20.47 8.93 -4.35
N GLU A 13 -19.50 9.76 -4.74
CA GLU A 13 -19.68 10.87 -5.68
C GLU A 13 -19.73 10.42 -7.14
N ASP A 14 -18.73 9.67 -7.61
CA ASP A 14 -18.61 9.25 -9.01
C ASP A 14 -19.39 7.96 -9.28
N PHE A 15 -19.37 7.05 -8.32
CA PHE A 15 -19.86 5.69 -8.45
C PHE A 15 -21.29 5.52 -7.89
N GLY A 16 -21.80 6.51 -7.15
CA GLY A 16 -23.16 6.51 -6.62
C GLY A 16 -23.45 5.37 -5.63
N LEU A 17 -22.41 4.78 -5.03
CA LEU A 17 -22.58 3.72 -4.03
C LEU A 17 -23.21 4.30 -2.77
N ASN A 18 -24.15 3.55 -2.20
CA ASN A 18 -24.76 3.92 -0.93
C ASN A 18 -23.81 3.65 0.25
N GLU A 19 -24.09 4.26 1.40
CA GLU A 19 -23.23 4.14 2.58
C GLU A 19 -23.11 2.69 3.10
N ALA A 20 -24.15 1.88 2.95
CA ALA A 20 -24.14 0.47 3.33
C ALA A 20 -23.19 -0.36 2.44
N GLN A 21 -23.15 -0.09 1.14
CA GLN A 21 -22.25 -0.75 0.19
C GLN A 21 -20.80 -0.38 0.50
N ILE A 22 -20.51 0.91 0.71
CA ILE A 22 -19.18 1.40 1.11
C ILE A 22 -18.75 0.75 2.43
N GLY A 23 -19.64 0.74 3.43
CA GLY A 23 -19.40 0.09 4.72
C GLY A 23 -19.12 -1.41 4.58
N SER A 24 -19.86 -2.11 3.71
CA SER A 24 -19.64 -3.55 3.47
C SER A 24 -18.31 -3.83 2.79
N LEU A 25 -17.87 -2.98 1.86
CA LEU A 25 -16.54 -3.08 1.24
C LEU A 25 -15.44 -2.88 2.30
N LEU A 26 -15.52 -1.81 3.09
CA LEU A 26 -14.56 -1.55 4.17
C LEU A 26 -14.52 -2.69 5.20
N ALA A 27 -15.67 -3.23 5.58
CA ALA A 27 -15.76 -4.37 6.48
C ALA A 27 -15.11 -5.62 5.87
N MET A 28 -15.32 -5.87 4.58
CA MET A 28 -14.70 -6.99 3.86
C MET A 28 -13.17 -6.89 3.88
N ASN A 29 -12.59 -5.71 3.63
CA ASN A 29 -11.14 -5.49 3.76
C ASN A 29 -10.66 -5.85 5.18
N GLY A 30 -11.29 -5.30 6.22
CA GLY A 30 -10.90 -5.58 7.60
C GLY A 30 -10.99 -7.07 7.97
N LEU A 31 -12.04 -7.76 7.53
CA LEU A 31 -12.21 -9.20 7.76
C LEU A 31 -11.13 -10.02 7.03
N ILE A 32 -10.85 -9.70 5.76
CA ILE A 32 -9.80 -10.39 5.00
C ILE A 32 -8.46 -10.23 5.71
N ILE A 33 -8.10 -9.01 6.10
CA ILE A 33 -6.84 -8.75 6.83
C ILE A 33 -6.80 -9.58 8.12
N ALA A 34 -7.84 -9.49 8.95
CA ALA A 34 -7.88 -10.19 10.24
C ALA A 34 -7.70 -11.71 10.12
N PHE A 35 -8.33 -12.34 9.11
CA PHE A 35 -8.26 -13.79 8.93
C PHE A 35 -7.08 -14.27 8.10
N VAL A 36 -6.58 -13.47 7.16
CA VAL A 36 -5.61 -13.90 6.14
C VAL A 36 -4.20 -13.37 6.39
N GLU A 37 -4.05 -12.18 6.99
CA GLU A 37 -2.73 -11.52 7.12
C GLU A 37 -1.74 -12.40 7.89
N MET A 38 -2.08 -12.82 9.13
CA MET A 38 -1.16 -13.60 9.96
C MET A 38 -0.81 -14.97 9.34
N PRO A 39 -1.77 -15.75 8.81
CA PRO A 39 -1.44 -16.98 8.07
C PRO A 39 -0.60 -16.75 6.81
N LEU A 40 -0.77 -15.62 6.10
CA LEU A 40 0.03 -15.26 4.94
C LEU A 40 1.46 -14.92 5.36
N VAL A 41 1.61 -14.07 6.37
CA VAL A 41 2.90 -13.65 6.93
C VAL A 41 3.69 -14.87 7.37
N PHE A 42 3.11 -15.76 8.17
CA PHE A 42 3.77 -16.97 8.66
C PHE A 42 4.25 -17.89 7.53
N ARG A 43 3.51 -17.99 6.42
CA ARG A 43 3.91 -18.83 5.27
C ARG A 43 5.05 -18.23 4.46
N LEU A 44 5.11 -16.91 4.35
CA LEU A 44 6.07 -16.20 3.51
C LEU A 44 7.34 -15.81 4.27
N GLU A 45 7.25 -15.67 5.59
CA GLU A 45 8.37 -15.38 6.45
C GLU A 45 9.46 -16.45 6.32
N GLY A 46 10.70 -16.02 6.10
CA GLY A 46 11.85 -16.90 5.89
C GLY A 46 11.94 -17.58 4.52
N ARG A 47 10.88 -17.54 3.69
CA ARG A 47 10.89 -18.15 2.34
C ARG A 47 11.20 -17.17 1.22
N VAL A 48 10.81 -15.91 1.39
CA VAL A 48 11.01 -14.85 0.39
C VAL A 48 11.71 -13.66 1.04
N GLU A 49 12.59 -12.99 0.29
CA GLU A 49 13.24 -11.77 0.75
C GLU A 49 12.20 -10.69 1.12
N LYS A 50 12.30 -10.11 2.32
CA LYS A 50 11.38 -9.08 2.81
C LYS A 50 11.24 -7.90 1.84
N VAL A 51 12.35 -7.48 1.23
CA VAL A 51 12.36 -6.37 0.25
C VAL A 51 11.54 -6.71 -1.00
N VAL A 52 11.56 -7.97 -1.45
CA VAL A 52 10.76 -8.43 -2.59
C VAL A 52 9.28 -8.42 -2.24
N LEU A 53 8.90 -8.89 -1.06
CA LEU A 53 7.50 -8.89 -0.60
C LEU A 53 6.94 -7.46 -0.50
N VAL A 54 7.71 -6.54 0.09
CA VAL A 54 7.36 -5.11 0.18
C VAL A 54 7.23 -4.49 -1.22
N SER A 55 8.13 -4.82 -2.14
CA SER A 55 8.08 -4.35 -3.52
C SER A 55 6.81 -4.82 -4.23
N ILE A 56 6.51 -6.12 -4.15
CA ILE A 56 5.29 -6.70 -4.75
C ILE A 56 4.05 -6.04 -4.14
N GLY A 57 4.01 -5.88 -2.82
CA GLY A 57 2.90 -5.21 -2.14
C GLY A 57 2.68 -3.77 -2.63
N ALA A 58 3.75 -2.98 -2.77
CA ALA A 58 3.69 -1.64 -3.33
C ALA A 58 3.16 -1.63 -4.78
N GLY A 59 3.61 -2.59 -5.60
CA GLY A 59 3.11 -2.76 -6.97
C GLY A 59 1.63 -3.12 -7.04
N MET A 60 1.15 -4.02 -6.17
CA MET A 60 -0.26 -4.40 -6.08
C MET A 60 -1.15 -3.23 -5.67
N ILE A 61 -0.69 -2.41 -4.71
CA ILE A 61 -1.38 -1.17 -4.33
C ILE A 61 -1.44 -0.21 -5.53
N GLY A 62 -0.36 -0.04 -6.30
CA GLY A 62 -0.37 0.77 -7.52
C GLY A 62 -1.38 0.26 -8.56
N LEU A 63 -1.38 -1.04 -8.82
CA LEU A 63 -2.32 -1.69 -9.75
C LEU A 63 -3.79 -1.52 -9.33
N SER A 64 -4.07 -1.46 -8.02
CA SER A 64 -5.43 -1.25 -7.52
C SER A 64 -6.05 0.08 -7.99
N PHE A 65 -5.25 1.11 -8.24
CA PHE A 65 -5.71 2.40 -8.76
C PHE A 65 -5.91 2.36 -10.27
N LEU A 66 -5.18 1.50 -10.98
CA LEU A 66 -5.34 1.31 -12.43
C LEU A 66 -6.72 0.70 -12.75
N VAL A 67 -7.25 -0.15 -11.86
CA VAL A 67 -8.58 -0.76 -12.01
C VAL A 67 -9.66 0.29 -12.25
N TYR A 68 -9.63 1.43 -11.54
CA TYR A 68 -10.64 2.49 -11.68
C TYR A 68 -10.63 3.19 -13.05
N ASN A 69 -9.54 3.09 -13.81
CA ASN A 69 -9.45 3.66 -15.15
C ASN A 69 -9.77 2.65 -16.26
N VAL A 70 -9.56 1.36 -16.02
CA VAL A 70 -9.58 0.32 -17.06
C VAL A 70 -10.83 -0.56 -17.00
N VAL A 71 -11.36 -0.83 -15.80
CA VAL A 71 -12.49 -1.76 -15.63
C VAL A 71 -13.81 -1.00 -15.75
N SER A 72 -14.62 -1.39 -16.74
CA SER A 72 -15.99 -0.91 -16.88
C SER A 72 -16.90 -1.61 -15.87
N GLY A 73 -17.51 -0.84 -14.98
CA GLY A 73 -18.46 -1.36 -13.99
C GLY A 73 -18.09 -0.95 -12.57
N VAL A 74 -18.88 -0.02 -12.02
CA VAL A 74 -18.71 0.61 -10.71
C VAL A 74 -18.41 -0.40 -9.60
N PHE A 75 -19.33 -1.34 -9.38
CA PHE A 75 -19.22 -2.28 -8.25
C PHE A 75 -18.06 -3.27 -8.43
N LEU A 76 -17.87 -3.80 -9.64
CA LEU A 76 -16.79 -4.75 -9.94
C LEU A 76 -15.41 -4.08 -9.79
N ALA A 77 -15.26 -2.85 -10.28
CA ALA A 77 -14.03 -2.08 -10.12
C ALA A 77 -13.70 -1.84 -8.64
N SER A 78 -14.69 -1.46 -7.82
CA SER A 78 -14.52 -1.28 -6.37
C SER A 78 -14.07 -2.56 -5.67
N VAL A 79 -14.71 -3.71 -5.98
CA VAL A 79 -14.36 -5.02 -5.39
C VAL A 79 -12.96 -5.48 -5.83
N LEU A 80 -12.59 -5.30 -7.09
CA LEU A 80 -11.26 -5.68 -7.56
C LEU A 80 -10.17 -4.78 -6.95
N SER A 81 -10.42 -3.47 -6.89
CA SER A 81 -9.48 -2.52 -6.30
C SER A 81 -9.27 -2.82 -4.81
N ILE A 82 -10.32 -3.04 -4.02
CA ILE A 82 -10.19 -3.35 -2.60
C ILE A 82 -9.44 -4.65 -2.36
N LEU A 83 -9.67 -5.70 -3.16
CA LEU A 83 -8.93 -6.96 -3.03
C LEU A 83 -7.44 -6.77 -3.31
N LEU A 84 -7.09 -6.02 -4.37
CA LEU A 84 -5.70 -5.72 -4.71
C LEU A 84 -5.01 -4.87 -3.65
N VAL A 85 -5.67 -3.83 -3.13
CA VAL A 85 -5.15 -3.03 -2.00
C VAL A 85 -4.92 -3.93 -0.80
N THR A 86 -5.90 -4.75 -0.44
CA THR A 86 -5.84 -5.61 0.75
C THR A 86 -4.65 -6.57 0.69
N ILE A 87 -4.46 -7.26 -0.43
CA ILE A 87 -3.31 -8.16 -0.60
C ILE A 87 -2.00 -7.37 -0.57
N GLY A 88 -1.97 -6.21 -1.23
CA GLY A 88 -0.80 -5.35 -1.22
C GLY A 88 -0.42 -4.86 0.18
N GLU A 89 -1.41 -4.50 1.01
CA GLU A 89 -1.23 -4.08 2.40
C GLU A 89 -0.67 -5.22 3.26
N MET A 90 -1.24 -6.43 3.15
CA MET A 90 -0.77 -7.62 3.88
C MET A 90 0.67 -8.02 3.51
N LEU A 91 1.11 -7.73 2.29
CA LEU A 91 2.49 -7.99 1.85
C LEU A 91 3.45 -6.84 2.19
N ASN A 92 2.96 -5.61 2.34
CA ASN A 92 3.80 -4.45 2.55
C ASN A 92 4.01 -4.18 4.04
N PHE A 93 2.94 -3.98 4.83
CA PHE A 93 3.04 -3.47 6.20
C PHE A 93 3.85 -4.34 7.17
N PRO A 94 3.57 -5.65 7.34
CA PRO A 94 4.30 -6.48 8.30
C PRO A 94 5.78 -6.65 7.89
N PHE A 95 6.04 -6.81 6.59
CA PHE A 95 7.39 -7.03 6.07
C PHE A 95 8.23 -5.75 6.04
N ALA A 96 7.63 -4.58 5.78
CA ALA A 96 8.31 -3.29 5.87
C ALA A 96 8.73 -2.99 7.30
N ASN A 97 7.84 -3.22 8.27
CA ASN A 97 8.16 -3.08 9.69
C ASN A 97 9.30 -4.03 10.10
N SER A 98 9.19 -5.31 9.71
CA SER A 98 10.23 -6.32 9.97
C SER A 98 11.58 -6.01 9.28
N LEU A 99 11.56 -5.34 8.12
CA LEU A 99 12.76 -4.89 7.42
C LEU A 99 13.44 -3.75 8.20
N VAL A 100 12.68 -2.76 8.66
CA VAL A 100 13.21 -1.64 9.48
C VAL A 100 13.80 -2.16 10.79
N LEU A 101 13.07 -3.05 11.48
CA LEU A 101 13.54 -3.69 12.71
C LEU A 101 14.82 -4.50 12.48
N GLY A 102 14.89 -5.26 11.39
CA GLY A 102 16.08 -6.04 11.02
C GLY A 102 17.32 -5.20 10.72
N ARG A 103 17.17 -3.90 10.46
CA ARG A 103 18.28 -2.96 10.27
C ARG A 103 18.67 -2.18 11.50
N SER A 104 17.85 -2.25 12.53
CA SER A 104 18.14 -1.59 13.79
C SER A 104 18.97 -2.49 14.72
N GLY A 105 19.98 -1.89 15.35
CA GLY A 105 20.73 -2.49 16.45
C GLY A 105 20.03 -2.29 17.80
N PRO A 106 20.41 -3.03 18.86
CA PRO A 106 19.76 -2.98 20.17
C PRO A 106 19.64 -1.55 20.76
N SER A 107 20.63 -0.69 20.51
CA SER A 107 20.69 0.67 21.02
C SER A 107 19.88 1.71 20.23
N ASN A 108 19.51 1.42 18.97
CA ASN A 108 18.85 2.39 18.08
C ASN A 108 17.48 1.94 17.55
N ARG A 109 16.96 0.77 17.98
CA ARG A 109 15.62 0.26 17.60
C ARG A 109 14.53 1.30 17.75
N GLY A 110 14.50 2.00 18.88
CA GLY A 110 13.51 3.04 19.14
C GLY A 110 13.56 4.19 18.13
N GLN A 111 14.76 4.62 17.73
CA GLN A 111 14.94 5.70 16.76
C GLN A 111 14.47 5.30 15.35
N TYR A 112 14.80 4.08 14.92
CA TYR A 112 14.36 3.54 13.63
C TYR A 112 12.83 3.42 13.56
N MET A 113 12.22 2.87 14.62
CA MET A 113 10.77 2.74 14.68
C MET A 113 10.06 4.08 14.83
N ALA A 114 10.65 5.04 15.55
CA ALA A 114 10.14 6.41 15.61
C ALA A 114 10.14 7.08 14.23
N LEU A 115 11.23 6.93 13.45
CA LEU A 115 11.29 7.48 12.10
C LEU A 115 10.27 6.82 11.16
N TYR A 116 10.10 5.50 11.26
CA TYR A 116 9.07 4.77 10.51
C TYR A 116 7.65 5.28 10.86
N ALA A 117 7.35 5.43 12.15
CA ALA A 117 6.08 5.97 12.62
C ALA A 117 5.84 7.42 12.17
N MET A 118 6.86 8.28 12.22
CA MET A 118 6.76 9.65 11.71
C MET A 118 6.44 9.69 10.22
N GLY A 119 7.06 8.83 9.41
CA GLY A 119 6.74 8.73 7.98
C GLY A 119 5.28 8.35 7.73
N PHE A 120 4.75 7.42 8.53
CA PHE A 120 3.36 7.02 8.47
C PHE A 120 2.40 8.16 8.86
N SER A 121 2.73 8.93 9.89
CA SER A 121 1.96 10.11 10.32
C SER A 121 1.95 11.21 9.27
N VAL A 122 3.10 11.51 8.66
CA VAL A 122 3.19 12.49 7.56
C VAL A 122 2.33 12.04 6.38
N ALA A 123 2.38 10.76 6.00
CA ALA A 123 1.53 10.21 4.94
C ALA A 123 0.04 10.32 5.29
N HIS A 124 -0.35 10.10 6.54
CA HIS A 124 -1.73 10.26 7.00
C HIS A 124 -2.25 11.69 6.90
N ILE A 125 -1.41 12.68 7.21
CA ILE A 125 -1.79 14.09 7.16
C ILE A 125 -1.85 14.58 5.72
N LEU A 126 -0.81 14.28 4.93
CA LEU A 126 -0.68 14.82 3.57
C LEU A 126 -1.60 14.13 2.56
N SER A 127 -1.84 12.82 2.71
CA SER A 127 -2.56 12.07 1.67
C SER A 127 -4.00 12.54 1.43
N PRO A 128 -4.86 12.79 2.44
CA PRO A 128 -6.22 13.26 2.20
C PRO A 128 -6.22 14.68 1.65
N VAL A 129 -5.35 15.56 2.16
CA VAL A 129 -5.27 16.96 1.73
C VAL A 129 -4.88 17.05 0.25
N ILE A 130 -3.80 16.39 -0.14
CA ILE A 130 -3.34 16.38 -1.54
C ILE A 130 -4.32 15.60 -2.41
N GLY A 131 -4.82 14.46 -1.93
CA GLY A 131 -5.73 13.60 -2.68
C GLY A 131 -7.04 14.29 -3.04
N MET A 132 -7.71 14.90 -2.04
CA MET A 132 -8.95 15.64 -2.25
C MET A 132 -8.74 16.91 -3.09
N GLN A 133 -7.63 17.64 -2.88
CA GLN A 133 -7.35 18.84 -3.67
C GLN A 133 -7.15 18.51 -5.15
N VAL A 134 -6.41 17.44 -5.46
CA VAL A 134 -6.19 16.98 -6.83
C VAL A 134 -7.49 16.46 -7.43
N ALA A 135 -8.25 15.65 -6.69
CA ALA A 135 -9.55 15.15 -7.16
C ALA A 135 -10.52 16.30 -7.47
N GLY A 136 -10.62 17.31 -6.59
CA GLY A 136 -11.54 18.43 -6.76
C GLY A 136 -11.16 19.42 -7.86
N THR A 137 -9.88 19.54 -8.21
CA THR A 137 -9.40 20.50 -9.23
C THR A 137 -9.12 19.86 -10.59
N LEU A 138 -8.58 18.64 -10.61
CA LEU A 138 -8.12 17.94 -11.81
C LEU A 138 -8.88 16.62 -12.08
N GLY A 139 -9.83 16.26 -11.22
CA GLY A 139 -10.63 15.05 -11.34
C GLY A 139 -9.98 13.79 -10.76
N TYR A 140 -10.82 12.80 -10.45
CA TYR A 140 -10.39 11.50 -9.94
C TYR A 140 -9.46 10.70 -10.87
N PRO A 141 -9.65 10.67 -12.21
CA PRO A 141 -8.72 9.96 -13.10
C PRO A 141 -7.27 10.45 -12.98
N THR A 142 -7.08 11.77 -12.89
CA THR A 142 -5.75 12.38 -12.71
C THR A 142 -5.12 11.97 -11.39
N LEU A 143 -5.89 11.93 -10.31
CA LEU A 143 -5.43 11.44 -9.00
C LEU A 143 -4.94 10.00 -9.11
N TRP A 144 -5.69 9.11 -9.78
CA TRP A 144 -5.32 7.71 -9.93
C TRP A 144 -3.99 7.54 -10.68
N TYR A 145 -3.78 8.26 -11.79
CA TYR A 145 -2.49 8.25 -12.49
C TYR A 145 -1.33 8.77 -11.64
N LEU A 146 -1.57 9.82 -10.85
CA LEU A 146 -0.56 10.34 -9.91
C LEU A 146 -0.19 9.30 -8.86
N LEU A 147 -1.16 8.58 -8.28
CA LEU A 147 -0.91 7.52 -7.31
C LEU A 147 -0.19 6.31 -7.93
N ILE A 148 -0.52 5.95 -9.17
CA ILE A 148 0.22 4.93 -9.94
C ILE A 148 1.68 5.37 -10.12
N GLY A 149 1.93 6.64 -10.47
CA GLY A 149 3.28 7.19 -10.59
C GLY A 149 4.06 7.12 -9.27
N LEU A 150 3.46 7.56 -8.17
CA LEU A 150 4.11 7.53 -6.84
C LEU A 150 4.41 6.10 -6.37
N THR A 151 3.48 5.17 -6.59
CA THR A 151 3.68 3.75 -6.23
C THR A 151 4.74 3.10 -7.12
N ALA A 152 4.82 3.45 -8.40
CA ALA A 152 5.89 3.01 -9.30
C ALA A 152 7.27 3.54 -8.89
N ILE A 153 7.37 4.79 -8.45
CA ILE A 153 8.61 5.36 -7.88
C ILE A 153 9.01 4.61 -6.61
N SER A 154 8.05 4.33 -5.72
CA SER A 154 8.30 3.56 -4.50
C SER A 154 8.80 2.14 -4.84
N LEU A 155 8.16 1.46 -5.78
CA LEU A 155 8.56 0.15 -6.28
C LEU A 155 10.00 0.18 -6.81
N ALA A 156 10.31 1.14 -7.69
CA ALA A 156 11.65 1.32 -8.23
C ALA A 156 12.69 1.57 -7.11
N GLY A 157 12.33 2.39 -6.11
CA GLY A 157 13.15 2.63 -4.93
C GLY A 157 13.46 1.36 -4.14
N PHE A 158 12.48 0.49 -3.91
CA PHE A 158 12.69 -0.79 -3.24
C PHE A 158 13.52 -1.78 -4.07
N LEU A 159 13.35 -1.79 -5.39
CA LEU A 159 14.17 -2.62 -6.29
C LEU A 159 15.63 -2.15 -6.32
N LEU A 160 15.88 -0.84 -6.37
CA LEU A 160 17.22 -0.27 -6.26
C LEU A 160 17.84 -0.57 -4.89
N LEU A 161 17.03 -0.47 -3.82
CA LEU A 161 17.45 -0.85 -2.49
C LEU A 161 17.85 -2.33 -2.45
N ARG A 162 17.05 -3.23 -3.05
CA ARG A 162 17.39 -4.66 -3.16
C ARG A 162 18.76 -4.88 -3.78
N GLN A 163 19.08 -4.20 -4.88
CA GLN A 163 20.39 -4.31 -5.54
C GLN A 163 21.56 -3.89 -4.65
N ARG A 164 21.35 -2.92 -3.76
CA ARG A 164 22.39 -2.48 -2.78
C ARG A 164 22.51 -3.39 -1.56
N LEU A 165 21.54 -4.30 -1.36
CA LEU A 165 21.47 -5.17 -0.18
C LEU A 165 21.90 -6.61 -0.44
N LEU A 166 21.90 -7.02 -1.71
CA LEU A 166 22.58 -8.24 -2.09
C LEU A 166 24.09 -8.04 -1.86
N PRO A 167 24.79 -9.00 -1.22
CA PRO A 167 26.24 -8.95 -1.17
C PRO A 167 26.74 -8.84 -2.60
N ARG A 168 27.63 -7.88 -2.86
CA ARG A 168 28.33 -7.84 -4.15
C ARG A 168 29.02 -9.19 -4.31
N PRO A 169 29.00 -9.82 -5.50
CA PRO A 169 29.61 -11.14 -5.72
C PRO A 169 31.10 -11.27 -5.33
N ASN A 170 31.77 -10.19 -4.92
CA ASN A 170 33.21 -10.09 -4.72
C ASN A 170 33.66 -9.56 -3.36
N GLU A 171 32.83 -9.54 -2.31
CA GLU A 171 33.31 -9.24 -0.94
C GLU A 171 33.41 -10.52 -0.10
N PRO A 172 34.63 -10.95 0.31
CA PRO A 172 34.79 -12.10 1.18
C PRO A 172 34.23 -11.79 2.59
N ALA A 173 33.60 -12.82 3.17
CA ALA A 173 32.94 -12.81 4.48
C ALA A 173 33.89 -12.54 5.66
#